data_AF-A0A3D5YGL5-F1
#
_entry.id   AF-A0A3D5YGL5-F1
#
_cell.length_a   1.000
_cell.length_b   1.000
_cell.length_c   1.000
_cell.angle_alpha   90.00
_cell.angle_beta   90.00
_cell.angle_gamma   90.00
#
_symmetry.space_group_name_H-M   'P 1'
#
loop_
_entity.id
_entity.type
_entity.pdbx_description
1 polymer ?
#
loop_
_entity_poly.entity_id
_entity_poly.type
_entity_poly.pdbx_seq_one_letter_code
_entity_poly.pdbx_strand_id
1 'polypeptide(L)'
;MVINNIDIQDSFDKILEFEQDFQRKNYRVWERYKIPGYPHNTKGVLSESGFGNDDHIPLTKNLVLVTGAASNSGKLSTCLGQIYNDHQIGIESGYAKYETFPIWNLPLKHPVNLAYEAATADINDYNMIDPYHKKAYNKDSVNYNRDVEAFEVIMGIVEKTISKENFMSTYKSPTDMGINDAGFCITDDEIVTIASLEEIKRRKLWYQQMIDRNE
;
A
#
# COMPACT_ATOMS: atom_id res chain seq x y z
N MET A 1 -5.56 -14.35 -9.43
CA MET A 1 -4.97 -14.38 -8.09
C MET A 1 -3.47 -14.35 -8.24
N VAL A 2 -2.79 -13.52 -7.47
CA VAL A 2 -1.34 -13.38 -7.58
C VAL A 2 -0.69 -14.10 -6.41
N ILE A 3 0.17 -15.07 -6.69
CA ILE A 3 1.08 -15.65 -5.70
C ILE A 3 2.34 -14.81 -5.73
N ASN A 4 2.79 -14.36 -4.56
CA ASN A 4 3.88 -13.40 -4.46
C ASN A 4 5.04 -13.94 -3.65
N ASN A 5 6.22 -13.38 -3.86
CA ASN A 5 7.46 -13.73 -3.17
C ASN A 5 7.81 -15.22 -3.32
N ILE A 6 7.59 -15.78 -4.51
CA ILE A 6 7.94 -17.18 -4.82
C ILE A 6 9.46 -17.34 -4.78
N ASP A 7 9.89 -18.31 -3.99
CA ASP A 7 11.25 -18.86 -4.00
C ASP A 7 11.17 -20.30 -4.52
N ILE A 8 11.53 -20.49 -5.80
CA ILE A 8 11.35 -21.76 -6.53
C ILE A 8 12.13 -22.90 -5.83
N GLN A 9 13.24 -22.58 -5.17
CA GLN A 9 14.07 -23.59 -4.50
C GLN A 9 13.39 -24.19 -3.26
N ASP A 10 12.56 -23.40 -2.58
CA ASP A 10 12.03 -23.77 -1.25
C ASP A 10 10.53 -24.09 -1.24
N SER A 11 9.78 -23.67 -2.28
CA SER A 11 8.30 -23.63 -2.21
C SER A 11 7.56 -24.31 -3.36
N PHE A 12 8.26 -24.99 -4.28
CA PHE A 12 7.69 -25.52 -5.51
C PHE A 12 6.41 -26.36 -5.29
N ASP A 13 6.46 -27.38 -4.43
CA ASP A 13 5.32 -28.29 -4.21
C ASP A 13 4.09 -27.55 -3.66
N LYS A 14 4.30 -26.60 -2.73
CA LYS A 14 3.20 -25.82 -2.13
C LYS A 14 2.55 -24.87 -3.13
N ILE A 15 3.35 -24.26 -4.00
CA ILE A 15 2.87 -23.35 -5.04
C ILE A 15 2.04 -24.14 -6.05
N LEU A 16 2.56 -25.29 -6.50
CA LEU A 16 1.87 -26.16 -7.44
C LEU A 16 0.54 -26.66 -6.89
N GLU A 17 0.49 -27.10 -5.62
CA GLU A 17 -0.76 -27.50 -4.96
C GLU A 17 -1.78 -26.37 -4.91
N PHE A 18 -1.33 -25.15 -4.56
CA PHE A 18 -2.18 -23.97 -4.46
C PHE A 18 -2.72 -23.55 -5.84
N GLU A 19 -1.88 -23.55 -6.87
CA GLU A 19 -2.28 -23.28 -8.24
C GLU A 19 -3.33 -24.26 -8.73
N GLN A 20 -3.09 -25.56 -8.56
CA GLN A 20 -4.02 -26.61 -8.96
C GLN A 20 -5.37 -26.47 -8.25
N ASP A 21 -5.38 -26.10 -6.97
CA ASP A 21 -6.62 -25.88 -6.22
C ASP A 21 -7.44 -24.70 -6.76
N PHE A 22 -6.80 -23.59 -7.07
CA PHE A 22 -7.50 -22.41 -7.57
C PHE A 22 -7.87 -22.50 -9.05
N GLN A 23 -7.04 -23.16 -9.86
CA GLN A 23 -7.39 -23.46 -11.25
C GLN A 23 -8.59 -24.42 -11.33
N ARG A 24 -8.69 -25.42 -10.44
CA ARG A 24 -9.91 -26.26 -10.30
C ARG A 24 -11.16 -25.47 -9.95
N LYS A 25 -11.00 -24.31 -9.30
CA LYS A 25 -12.07 -23.35 -9.00
C LYS A 25 -12.28 -22.30 -10.10
N ASN A 26 -11.69 -22.48 -11.28
CA ASN A 26 -11.73 -21.56 -12.43
C ASN A 26 -11.11 -20.17 -12.16
N TYR A 27 -10.23 -20.06 -11.19
CA TYR A 27 -9.41 -18.85 -11.03
C TYR A 27 -8.16 -18.96 -11.88
N ARG A 28 -7.84 -17.88 -12.58
CA ARG A 28 -6.51 -17.69 -13.14
C ARG A 28 -5.53 -17.35 -12.01
N VAL A 29 -4.33 -17.90 -12.11
CA VAL A 29 -3.24 -17.72 -11.14
C VAL A 29 -2.05 -17.14 -11.89
N TRP A 30 -1.33 -16.22 -11.23
CA TRP A 30 -0.17 -15.53 -11.76
C TRP A 30 0.92 -15.54 -10.71
N GLU A 31 2.14 -15.81 -11.14
CA GLU A 31 3.30 -15.99 -10.31
C GLU A 31 4.16 -14.74 -10.27
N ARG A 32 4.66 -14.43 -9.08
CA ARG A 32 5.63 -13.37 -8.85
C ARG A 32 6.73 -13.84 -7.94
N TYR A 33 7.95 -13.48 -8.31
CA TYR A 33 9.14 -14.07 -7.72
C TYR A 33 9.79 -13.13 -6.71
N LYS A 34 10.54 -13.71 -5.78
CA LYS A 34 11.33 -12.95 -4.83
C LYS A 34 12.43 -12.19 -5.57
N ILE A 35 12.46 -10.87 -5.40
CA ILE A 35 13.45 -9.98 -6.05
C ILE A 35 14.56 -9.63 -5.05
N PRO A 36 15.82 -10.08 -5.27
CA PRO A 36 16.93 -9.78 -4.37
C PRO A 36 17.19 -8.27 -4.24
N GLY A 37 17.22 -7.78 -2.99
CA GLY A 37 17.51 -6.38 -2.68
C GLY A 37 16.36 -5.40 -2.95
N TYR A 38 15.14 -5.90 -3.20
CA TYR A 38 13.95 -5.05 -3.23
C TYR A 38 13.70 -4.40 -1.84
N PRO A 39 13.30 -3.11 -1.78
CA PRO A 39 13.09 -2.19 -2.89
C PRO A 39 14.33 -1.33 -3.25
N HIS A 40 15.44 -1.48 -2.52
CA HIS A 40 16.57 -0.56 -2.58
C HIS A 40 17.48 -0.73 -3.82
N ASN A 41 17.56 -1.93 -4.39
CA ASN A 41 18.34 -2.20 -5.60
C ASN A 41 17.55 -1.88 -6.88
N THR A 42 17.27 -0.60 -7.15
CA THR A 42 16.40 -0.20 -8.28
C THR A 42 16.83 -0.79 -9.62
N LYS A 43 18.13 -0.93 -9.89
CA LYS A 43 18.63 -1.52 -11.16
C LYS A 43 18.30 -3.01 -11.28
N GLY A 44 18.39 -3.76 -10.17
CA GLY A 44 18.02 -5.17 -10.14
C GLY A 44 16.50 -5.39 -10.11
N VAL A 45 15.75 -4.45 -9.54
CA VAL A 45 14.28 -4.46 -9.53
C VAL A 45 13.73 -4.21 -10.94
N LEU A 46 14.28 -3.23 -11.66
CA LEU A 46 13.88 -2.85 -13.02
C LEU A 46 14.66 -3.61 -14.10
N SER A 47 14.62 -4.94 -14.05
CA SER A 47 15.28 -5.81 -15.03
C SER A 47 14.46 -7.05 -15.34
N GLU A 48 14.88 -7.78 -16.39
CA GLU A 48 14.36 -9.11 -16.75
C GLU A 48 14.44 -10.12 -15.60
N SER A 49 15.41 -9.99 -14.70
CA SER A 49 15.54 -10.86 -13.52
C SER A 49 14.84 -10.31 -12.26
N GLY A 50 14.29 -9.10 -12.35
CA GLY A 50 13.50 -8.43 -11.33
C GLY A 50 12.02 -8.53 -11.67
N PHE A 51 11.36 -7.39 -11.88
CA PHE A 51 9.95 -7.36 -12.29
C PHE A 51 9.69 -8.02 -13.65
N GLY A 52 10.65 -8.07 -14.56
CA GLY A 52 10.48 -8.74 -15.86
C GLY A 52 10.37 -10.27 -15.74
N ASN A 53 10.75 -10.84 -14.60
CA ASN A 53 10.59 -12.27 -14.33
C ASN A 53 9.17 -12.61 -13.85
N ASP A 54 8.39 -11.62 -13.42
CA ASP A 54 7.02 -11.82 -12.95
C ASP A 54 6.06 -12.03 -14.12
N ASP A 55 4.99 -12.79 -13.90
CA ASP A 55 3.91 -12.89 -14.88
C ASP A 55 3.27 -11.53 -15.18
N HIS A 56 3.07 -11.23 -16.47
CA HIS A 56 2.19 -10.14 -16.89
C HIS A 56 0.74 -10.55 -16.73
N ILE A 57 -0.05 -9.71 -16.05
CA ILE A 57 -1.48 -9.92 -15.82
C ILE A 57 -2.24 -9.15 -16.90
N PRO A 58 -2.92 -9.82 -17.85
CA PRO A 58 -3.61 -9.12 -18.92
C PRO A 58 -4.70 -8.19 -18.41
N LEU A 59 -4.64 -6.93 -18.84
CA LEU A 59 -5.66 -5.94 -18.52
C LEU A 59 -6.97 -6.29 -19.22
N THR A 60 -8.03 -6.46 -18.43
CA THR A 60 -9.40 -6.64 -18.92
C THR A 60 -10.27 -5.40 -18.70
N LYS A 61 -9.79 -4.47 -17.88
CA LYS A 61 -10.43 -3.21 -17.49
C LYS A 61 -9.37 -2.15 -17.20
N ASN A 62 -9.75 -0.89 -17.32
CA ASN A 62 -8.86 0.26 -17.08
C ASN A 62 -8.63 0.54 -15.58
N LEU A 63 -9.44 -0.04 -14.69
CA LEU A 63 -9.28 0.09 -13.24
C LEU A 63 -9.20 -1.30 -12.62
N VAL A 64 -8.08 -1.57 -11.95
CA VAL A 64 -7.81 -2.83 -11.26
C VAL A 64 -7.65 -2.55 -9.78
N LEU A 65 -8.49 -3.19 -8.96
CA LEU A 65 -8.39 -3.11 -7.51
C LEU A 65 -7.50 -4.25 -7.00
N VAL A 66 -6.38 -3.88 -6.36
CA VAL A 66 -5.45 -4.84 -5.78
C VAL A 66 -5.71 -4.95 -4.28
N THR A 67 -6.17 -6.11 -3.84
CA THR A 67 -6.40 -6.44 -2.43
C THR A 67 -5.55 -7.64 -2.01
N GLY A 68 -5.42 -7.86 -0.71
CA GLY A 68 -4.63 -8.96 -0.15
C GLY A 68 -5.09 -9.33 1.26
N ALA A 69 -4.91 -10.59 1.63
CA ALA A 69 -5.44 -11.15 2.88
C ALA A 69 -4.79 -10.57 4.14
N ALA A 70 -3.59 -10.01 4.04
CA ALA A 70 -2.84 -9.47 5.16
C ALA A 70 -1.97 -8.27 4.75
N SER A 71 -1.45 -7.58 5.76
CA SER A 71 -0.29 -6.69 5.59
C SER A 71 0.88 -7.46 4.98
N ASN A 72 1.74 -6.76 4.22
CA ASN A 72 2.91 -7.36 3.56
C ASN A 72 2.64 -8.49 2.56
N SER A 73 1.41 -8.68 2.09
CA SER A 73 1.08 -9.62 1.00
C SER A 73 1.61 -9.22 -0.39
N GLY A 74 2.50 -8.22 -0.45
CA GLY A 74 3.13 -7.71 -1.67
C GLY A 74 2.20 -6.96 -2.64
N LYS A 75 1.12 -6.33 -2.14
CA LYS A 75 0.20 -5.51 -2.96
C LYS A 75 0.93 -4.44 -3.76
N LEU A 76 1.74 -3.62 -3.07
CA LEU A 76 2.52 -2.54 -3.69
C LEU A 76 3.50 -3.08 -4.73
N SER A 77 4.27 -4.12 -4.38
CA SER A 77 5.21 -4.70 -5.35
C SER A 77 4.49 -5.22 -6.59
N THR A 78 3.25 -5.72 -6.45
CA THR A 78 2.44 -6.20 -7.59
C THR A 78 2.05 -5.07 -8.50
N CYS A 79 1.56 -3.96 -7.94
CA CYS A 79 1.25 -2.78 -8.73
C CYS A 79 2.49 -2.26 -9.48
N LEU A 80 3.64 -2.14 -8.80
CA LEU A 80 4.87 -1.65 -9.43
C LEU A 80 5.42 -2.59 -10.51
N GLY A 81 5.35 -3.91 -10.28
CA GLY A 81 5.77 -4.90 -11.27
C GLY A 81 4.88 -4.91 -12.51
N GLN A 82 3.56 -4.77 -12.33
CA GLN A 82 2.64 -4.66 -13.47
C GLN A 82 2.85 -3.35 -14.24
N ILE A 83 3.09 -2.23 -13.58
CA ILE A 83 3.45 -0.96 -14.25
C ILE A 83 4.74 -1.14 -15.08
N TYR A 84 5.75 -1.84 -14.54
CA TYR A 84 6.96 -2.15 -15.29
C TYR A 84 6.68 -3.00 -16.53
N ASN A 85 5.92 -4.08 -16.38
CA ASN A 85 5.60 -4.99 -17.49
C ASN A 85 4.70 -4.33 -18.54
N ASP A 86 3.72 -3.53 -18.12
CA ASP A 86 2.89 -2.71 -19.02
C ASP A 86 3.75 -1.76 -19.86
N HIS A 87 4.72 -1.09 -19.23
CA HIS A 87 5.64 -0.20 -19.94
C HIS A 87 6.47 -0.94 -21.01
N GLN A 88 6.93 -2.17 -20.72
CA GLN A 88 7.70 -2.96 -21.70
C GLN A 88 6.92 -3.24 -22.99
N ILE A 89 5.58 -3.30 -22.91
CA ILE A 89 4.70 -3.55 -24.05
C ILE A 89 3.98 -2.30 -24.56
N GLY A 90 4.40 -1.10 -24.11
CA GLY A 90 3.87 0.18 -24.56
C GLY A 90 2.49 0.54 -24.02
N ILE A 91 2.08 -0.09 -22.91
CA ILE A 91 0.87 0.27 -22.17
C ILE A 91 1.25 1.27 -21.07
N GLU A 92 0.52 2.38 -20.98
CA GLU A 92 0.69 3.35 -19.91
C GLU A 92 -0.29 3.04 -18.77
N SER A 93 0.24 2.58 -17.64
CA SER A 93 -0.53 2.32 -16.42
C SER A 93 0.07 3.06 -15.22
N GLY A 94 -0.70 3.14 -14.13
CA GLY A 94 -0.29 3.89 -12.95
C GLY A 94 -0.87 3.31 -11.67
N TYR A 95 -0.42 3.85 -10.55
CA TYR A 95 -0.76 3.40 -9.20
C TYR A 95 -1.25 4.58 -8.38
N ALA A 96 -2.32 4.34 -7.63
CA ALA A 96 -2.81 5.21 -6.58
C ALA A 96 -3.16 4.34 -5.37
N LYS A 97 -3.13 4.94 -4.18
CA LYS A 97 -3.38 4.23 -2.92
C LYS A 97 -4.72 4.64 -2.34
N TYR A 98 -5.56 3.66 -2.04
CA TYR A 98 -6.79 3.85 -1.28
C TYR A 98 -6.61 3.33 0.14
N GLU A 99 -6.63 4.24 1.10
CA GLU A 99 -6.69 3.95 2.54
C GLU A 99 -7.65 4.94 3.21
N THR A 100 -8.49 4.44 4.10
CA THR A 100 -9.44 5.31 4.81
C THR A 100 -8.78 6.08 5.94
N PHE A 101 -7.81 5.48 6.62
CA PHE A 101 -7.10 6.08 7.75
C PHE A 101 -5.57 6.02 7.54
N PRO A 102 -4.81 7.02 8.02
CA PRO A 102 -5.31 8.26 8.61
C PRO A 102 -6.04 9.15 7.58
N ILE A 103 -6.91 10.05 8.06
CA ILE A 103 -7.59 11.02 7.20
C ILE A 103 -6.68 12.22 7.02
N TRP A 104 -6.13 12.37 5.81
CA TRP A 104 -5.05 13.30 5.51
C TRP A 104 -5.41 14.77 5.71
N ASN A 105 -6.67 15.14 5.50
CA ASN A 105 -7.17 16.52 5.62
C ASN A 105 -7.74 16.85 7.00
N LEU A 106 -7.63 15.94 7.99
CA LEU A 106 -7.88 16.24 9.39
C LEU A 106 -6.57 16.50 10.15
N PRO A 107 -6.57 17.33 11.21
CA PRO A 107 -5.38 17.55 12.01
C PRO A 107 -4.77 16.25 12.56
N LEU A 108 -3.44 16.24 12.77
CA LEU A 108 -2.74 15.09 13.37
C LEU A 108 -3.34 14.66 14.72
N LYS A 109 -3.71 15.65 15.55
CA LYS A 109 -4.31 15.42 16.87
C LYS A 109 -5.84 15.31 16.85
N HIS A 110 -6.44 15.22 15.67
CA HIS A 110 -7.88 15.02 15.57
C HIS A 110 -8.26 13.64 16.17
N PRO A 111 -9.32 13.53 16.99
CA PRO A 111 -9.69 12.27 17.64
C PRO A 111 -9.86 11.10 16.66
N VAL A 112 -10.34 11.34 15.44
CA VAL A 112 -10.43 10.32 14.38
C VAL A 112 -9.06 9.73 14.02
N ASN A 113 -8.05 10.57 13.83
CA ASN A 113 -6.69 10.11 13.53
C ASN A 113 -6.06 9.43 14.76
N LEU A 114 -6.27 9.98 15.96
CA LEU A 114 -5.79 9.35 17.20
C LEU A 114 -6.44 7.98 17.48
N ALA A 115 -7.70 7.80 17.11
CA ALA A 115 -8.38 6.51 17.23
C ALA A 115 -7.79 5.47 16.27
N TYR A 116 -7.38 5.88 15.07
CA TYR A 116 -6.63 5.01 14.16
C TYR A 116 -5.28 4.61 14.76
N GLU A 117 -4.50 5.56 15.29
CA GLU A 117 -3.21 5.25 15.94
C GLU A 117 -3.38 4.33 17.16
N ALA A 118 -4.44 4.53 17.94
CA ALA A 118 -4.81 3.63 19.03
C ALA A 118 -5.24 2.24 18.53
N ALA A 119 -5.66 2.08 17.27
CA ALA A 119 -6.01 0.78 16.70
C ALA A 119 -4.81 0.06 16.05
N THR A 120 -3.67 0.75 15.89
CA THR A 120 -2.45 0.24 15.24
C THR A 120 -1.22 0.27 16.14
N ALA A 121 -1.40 0.50 17.44
CA ALA A 121 -0.31 0.67 18.39
C ALA A 121 0.59 -0.58 18.51
N ASP A 122 0.05 -1.77 18.25
CA ASP A 122 0.79 -3.05 18.25
C ASP A 122 1.68 -3.24 17.03
N ILE A 123 1.32 -2.65 15.88
CA ILE A 123 2.09 -2.77 14.62
C ILE A 123 3.03 -1.58 14.35
N ASN A 124 3.10 -0.63 15.29
CA ASN A 124 3.95 0.56 15.24
C ASN A 124 3.72 1.45 14.01
N ASP A 125 2.49 1.47 13.49
CA ASP A 125 2.08 2.48 12.52
C ASP A 125 1.58 3.71 13.31
N TYR A 126 2.32 4.82 13.21
CA TYR A 126 1.98 6.07 13.91
C TYR A 126 1.77 7.21 12.92
N ASN A 127 0.85 8.10 13.27
CA ASN A 127 0.52 9.22 12.41
C ASN A 127 1.60 10.30 12.50
N MET A 128 1.83 11.00 11.40
CA MET A 128 2.73 12.14 11.35
C MET A 128 2.29 13.15 10.29
N ILE A 129 2.83 14.35 10.38
CA ILE A 129 2.69 15.32 9.28
C ILE A 129 3.50 14.82 8.10
N ASP A 130 2.89 14.82 6.91
CA ASP A 130 3.57 14.53 5.66
C ASP A 130 4.58 15.65 5.35
N PRO A 131 5.89 15.39 5.47
CA PRO A 131 6.91 16.41 5.24
C PRO A 131 7.02 16.79 3.76
N TYR A 132 6.70 15.86 2.85
CA TYR A 132 6.76 16.07 1.41
C TYR A 132 5.64 17.02 0.97
N HIS A 133 4.41 16.79 1.44
CA HIS A 133 3.27 17.65 1.12
C HIS A 133 3.46 19.05 1.71
N LYS A 134 3.96 19.14 2.95
CA LYS A 134 4.29 20.43 3.59
C LYS A 134 5.34 21.19 2.78
N LYS A 135 6.40 20.53 2.33
CA LYS A 135 7.45 21.15 1.50
C LYS A 135 6.93 21.60 0.13
N ALA A 136 6.11 20.79 -0.53
CA ALA A 136 5.64 21.05 -1.89
C ALA A 136 4.56 22.13 -1.96
N TYR A 137 3.67 22.19 -0.96
CA TYR A 137 2.46 23.02 -1.00
C TYR A 137 2.30 23.99 0.17
N ASN A 138 3.20 23.94 1.16
CA ASN A 138 3.09 24.68 2.42
C ASN A 138 1.76 24.41 3.17
N LYS A 139 1.22 23.19 3.03
CA LYS A 139 -0.01 22.73 3.67
C LYS A 139 0.27 21.54 4.57
N ASP A 140 -0.30 21.54 5.76
CA ASP A 140 -0.23 20.38 6.63
C ASP A 140 -1.22 19.32 6.13
N SER A 141 -0.76 18.08 6.09
CA SER A 141 -1.56 16.89 5.84
C SER A 141 -1.02 15.75 6.70
N VAL A 142 -1.89 14.79 7.03
CA VAL A 142 -1.54 13.65 7.88
C VAL A 142 -1.29 12.43 7.02
N ASN A 143 -0.17 11.78 7.28
CA ASN A 143 0.17 10.46 6.75
C ASN A 143 0.74 9.62 7.91
N TYR A 144 1.40 8.50 7.64
CA TYR A 144 2.02 7.65 8.65
C TYR A 144 3.44 7.24 8.24
N ASN A 145 4.24 6.85 9.21
CA ASN A 145 5.68 6.61 9.08
C ASN A 145 6.06 5.72 7.89
N ARG A 146 5.39 4.59 7.71
CA ARG A 146 5.77 3.59 6.70
C ARG A 146 5.62 4.12 5.27
N ASP A 147 4.57 4.89 5.01
CA ASP A 147 4.33 5.48 3.68
C ASP A 147 5.25 6.65 3.41
N VAL A 148 5.50 7.49 4.42
CA VAL A 148 6.47 8.59 4.34
C VAL A 148 7.87 8.05 4.03
N GLU A 149 8.31 6.98 4.71
CA GLU A 149 9.60 6.33 4.47
C GLU A 149 9.69 5.67 3.09
N ALA A 150 8.59 5.06 2.63
CA ALA A 150 8.57 4.36 1.34
C ALA A 150 8.48 5.29 0.13
N PHE A 151 7.99 6.52 0.30
CA PHE A 151 7.63 7.42 -0.81
C PHE A 151 8.78 7.67 -1.78
N GLU A 152 9.98 8.01 -1.30
CA GLU A 152 11.15 8.26 -2.16
C GLU A 152 11.55 7.03 -2.97
N VAL A 153 11.47 5.85 -2.36
CA VAL A 153 11.83 4.60 -3.02
C VAL A 153 10.82 4.27 -4.12
N ILE A 154 9.53 4.45 -3.85
CA ILE A 154 8.46 4.27 -4.84
C ILE A 154 8.67 5.24 -6.00
N MET A 155 8.87 6.52 -5.73
CA MET A 155 9.07 7.52 -6.79
C MET A 155 10.34 7.25 -7.60
N GLY A 156 11.42 6.80 -6.98
CA GLY A 156 12.65 6.42 -7.70
C GLY A 156 12.48 5.20 -8.63
N ILE A 157 11.53 4.31 -8.35
CA ILE A 157 11.12 3.21 -9.24
C ILE A 157 10.23 3.76 -10.37
N VAL A 158 9.24 4.56 -10.00
CA VAL A 158 8.23 5.11 -10.91
C VAL A 158 8.88 6.00 -11.98
N GLU A 159 9.72 6.96 -11.59
CA GLU A 159 10.40 7.90 -12.50
C GLU A 159 11.24 7.23 -13.60
N LYS A 160 11.70 6.00 -13.36
CA LYS A 160 12.50 5.21 -14.32
C LYS A 160 11.65 4.28 -15.18
N THR A 161 10.37 4.15 -14.87
CA THR A 161 9.46 3.16 -15.45
C THR A 161 8.37 3.81 -16.28
N ILE A 162 7.77 4.91 -15.83
CA ILE A 162 6.62 5.52 -16.50
C ILE A 162 7.02 6.68 -17.43
N SER A 163 6.13 7.05 -18.35
CA SER A 163 6.27 8.28 -19.12
C SER A 163 6.14 9.53 -18.22
N LYS A 164 6.81 10.63 -18.59
CA LYS A 164 6.66 11.92 -17.90
C LYS A 164 5.22 12.48 -17.97
N GLU A 165 4.44 12.03 -18.94
CA GLU A 165 3.05 12.44 -19.14
C GLU A 165 2.06 11.70 -18.22
N ASN A 166 2.50 10.62 -17.56
CA ASN A 166 1.66 9.85 -16.66
C ASN A 166 1.37 10.63 -15.37
N PHE A 167 0.15 10.53 -14.84
CA PHE A 167 -0.30 11.27 -13.67
C PHE A 167 0.56 11.06 -12.42
N MET A 168 1.19 9.89 -12.25
CA MET A 168 2.05 9.65 -11.09
C MET A 168 3.30 10.55 -11.08
N SER A 169 3.72 11.08 -12.24
CA SER A 169 4.80 12.07 -12.32
C SER A 169 4.46 13.39 -11.61
N THR A 170 3.17 13.60 -11.31
CA THR A 170 2.69 14.77 -10.58
C THR A 170 2.71 14.60 -9.07
N TYR A 171 2.94 13.38 -8.56
CA TYR A 171 3.00 13.11 -7.13
C TYR A 171 4.21 13.77 -6.49
N LYS A 172 3.97 14.68 -5.56
CA LYS A 172 5.01 15.36 -4.78
C LYS A 172 5.03 14.90 -3.33
N SER A 173 4.12 14.02 -2.94
CA SER A 173 3.96 13.52 -1.57
C SER A 173 3.17 12.21 -1.54
N PRO A 174 3.27 11.39 -0.48
CA PRO A 174 2.39 10.24 -0.29
C PRO A 174 0.93 10.65 -0.11
N THR A 175 0.66 11.89 0.33
CA THR A 175 -0.70 12.47 0.30
C THR A 175 -1.25 12.59 -1.13
N ASP A 176 -0.44 13.03 -2.10
CA ASP A 176 -0.87 13.12 -3.51
C ASP A 176 -1.12 11.73 -4.14
N MET A 177 -0.39 10.72 -3.67
CA MET A 177 -0.57 9.31 -4.07
C MET A 177 -1.88 8.70 -3.53
N GLY A 178 -2.41 9.28 -2.45
CA GLY A 178 -3.67 8.88 -1.84
C GLY A 178 -4.89 9.40 -2.60
N ILE A 179 -5.99 8.64 -2.59
CA ILE A 179 -7.28 9.03 -3.20
C ILE A 179 -8.43 9.08 -2.19
N ASN A 180 -8.12 9.33 -0.92
CA ASN A 180 -9.10 9.31 0.16
C ASN A 180 -9.82 10.67 0.30
N ASP A 181 -11.15 10.64 0.22
CA ASP A 181 -12.02 11.80 0.41
C ASP A 181 -12.85 11.75 1.71
N ALA A 182 -12.63 10.75 2.58
CA ALA A 182 -13.49 10.51 3.75
C ALA A 182 -13.64 11.74 4.66
N GLY A 183 -12.58 12.53 4.86
CA GLY A 183 -12.65 13.73 5.70
C GLY A 183 -13.55 14.84 5.15
N PHE A 184 -13.72 14.94 3.82
CA PHE A 184 -14.65 15.90 3.22
C PHE A 184 -16.12 15.50 3.39
N CYS A 185 -16.38 14.23 3.70
CA CYS A 185 -17.71 13.67 3.88
C CYS A 185 -18.19 13.70 5.34
N ILE A 186 -17.40 14.24 6.27
CA ILE A 186 -17.81 14.42 7.67
C ILE A 186 -18.84 15.55 7.73
N THR A 187 -20.06 15.21 8.10
CA THR A 187 -21.18 16.16 8.22
C THR A 187 -21.37 16.71 9.63
N ASP A 188 -20.84 16.03 10.64
CA ASP A 188 -20.88 16.43 12.04
C ASP A 188 -19.57 16.01 12.73
N ASP A 189 -18.70 16.99 12.97
CA ASP A 189 -17.38 16.80 13.58
C ASP A 189 -17.47 16.40 15.07
N GLU A 190 -18.49 16.89 15.78
CA GLU A 190 -18.69 16.61 17.20
C GLU A 190 -19.03 15.13 17.41
N ILE A 191 -19.93 14.59 16.59
CA ILE A 191 -20.32 13.17 16.65
C ILE A 191 -19.13 12.25 16.36
N VAL A 192 -18.35 12.51 15.30
CA VAL A 192 -17.19 11.66 14.98
C VAL A 192 -16.08 11.80 16.02
N THR A 193 -15.92 12.99 16.62
CA THR A 193 -15.00 13.23 17.73
C THR A 193 -15.36 12.39 18.94
N ILE A 194 -16.62 12.45 19.41
CA ILE A 194 -17.10 11.67 20.56
C ILE A 194 -16.92 10.17 20.30
N ALA A 195 -17.36 9.69 19.12
CA ALA A 195 -17.24 8.28 18.76
C ALA A 195 -15.77 7.81 18.74
N SER A 196 -14.86 8.63 18.24
CA SER A 196 -13.43 8.31 18.17
C SER A 196 -12.78 8.28 19.55
N LEU A 197 -13.16 9.21 20.45
CA LEU A 197 -12.69 9.20 21.84
C LEU A 197 -13.15 7.93 22.59
N GLU A 198 -14.37 7.46 22.36
CA GLU A 198 -14.84 6.19 22.91
C GLU A 198 -14.07 4.99 22.33
N GLU A 199 -13.71 5.01 21.05
CA GLU A 199 -12.85 3.98 20.46
C GLU A 199 -11.45 3.94 21.09
N ILE A 200 -10.83 5.09 21.34
CA ILE A 200 -9.54 5.17 22.04
C ILE A 200 -9.63 4.52 23.42
N LYS A 201 -10.71 4.78 24.18
CA LYS A 201 -10.94 4.13 25.48
C LYS A 201 -11.06 2.60 25.35
N ARG A 202 -11.80 2.13 24.34
CA ARG A 202 -11.95 0.69 24.07
C ARG A 202 -10.63 0.03 23.71
N ARG A 203 -9.82 0.65 22.85
CA ARG A 203 -8.49 0.15 22.47
C ARG A 203 -7.53 0.07 23.65
N LYS A 204 -7.53 1.10 24.50
CA LYS A 204 -6.75 1.06 25.75
C LYS A 204 -7.14 -0.13 26.64
N LEU A 205 -8.43 -0.39 26.82
CA LEU A 205 -8.90 -1.55 27.60
C LEU A 205 -8.51 -2.87 26.94
N TRP A 206 -8.62 -2.96 25.61
CA TRP A 206 -8.25 -4.16 24.86
C TRP A 206 -6.76 -4.49 25.01
N TYR A 207 -5.86 -3.51 24.84
CA TYR A 207 -4.43 -3.74 25.07
C TYR A 207 -4.11 -4.10 26.52
N GLN A 208 -4.79 -3.51 27.51
CA GLN A 208 -4.63 -3.92 28.89
C GLN A 208 -5.00 -5.41 29.07
N GLN A 209 -6.09 -5.86 28.45
CA GLN A 209 -6.49 -7.28 28.50
C GLN A 209 -5.48 -8.19 27.80
N MET A 210 -4.86 -7.77 26.69
CA MET A 210 -3.79 -8.53 26.04
C MET A 210 -2.58 -8.68 26.97
N ILE A 211 -2.15 -7.59 27.61
CA ILE A 211 -1.07 -7.60 28.60
C ILE A 211 -1.42 -8.55 29.77
N ASP A 212 -2.64 -8.47 30.30
CA ASP A 212 -3.09 -9.33 31.40
C ASP A 212 -3.09 -10.82 31.01
N ARG A 213 -3.17 -11.14 29.71
CA ARG A 213 -3.10 -12.50 29.14
C ARG A 213 -1.68 -12.91 28.71
N ASN A 214 -0.69 -12.03 28.79
CA ASN A 214 0.65 -12.20 28.23
C ASN A 214 0.66 -12.49 26.71
N GLU A 215 -0.21 -11.79 25.97
CA GLU A 215 -0.25 -11.80 24.48
C GLU A 215 0.62 -10.69 23.87
#